data_AF-A0AAU1BCK4-F1
#
_entry.id   AF-A0AAU1BCK4-F1
#
_cell.length_a   1.000
_cell.length_b   1.000
_cell.length_c   1.000
_cell.angle_alpha   90.00
_cell.angle_beta   90.00
_cell.angle_gamma   90.00
#
_symmetry.space_group_name_H-M   'P 1'
#
loop_
_entity.id
_entity.type
_entity.pdbx_description
1 polymer ?
#
loop_
_entity_poly.entity_id
_entity_poly.type
_entity_poly.pdbx_seq_one_letter_code
_entity_poly.pdbx_strand_id
1 'polypeptide(L)'
;MLRRSGLIGTLIALLVCLLWSPASASAADGSCRVLAPGASAAAERAVDAACAQVSADVWYTWGGGHGAQPGPTYGQVDPTDPASEHDPERLGFDCSGLVRHAYAQATGSDILNGDASAQYYTHHAAERFTAARGTAPLLPGDLLVWGTSRDLHHIAVYLGAGKMAEARQSGTKLMVSDVRLGGGYYGAVRIDPGPVTGHVFRTWGTGVWTKAEPSTAAARVYAFPGPTTIRVECQKHAEEVTSDGYTNDAWSYLPDYGAWVTNIYVQGAAWLENVPTCTS
;
A
#
# COMPACT_ATOMS: atom_id res chain seq x y z
N MET A 1 -38.37 -79.35 32.78
CA MET A 1 -37.02 -78.75 32.67
C MET A 1 -37.09 -77.61 31.65
N LEU A 2 -36.72 -76.39 32.09
CA LEU A 2 -36.14 -75.25 31.35
C LEU A 2 -36.34 -75.23 29.80
N ARG A 3 -36.81 -74.15 29.14
CA ARG A 3 -36.21 -72.79 29.13
C ARG A 3 -36.94 -71.83 28.15
N ARG A 4 -36.88 -70.52 28.47
CA ARG A 4 -36.75 -69.31 27.61
C ARG A 4 -37.98 -68.83 26.82
N SER A 5 -38.58 -67.65 27.03
CA SER A 5 -38.11 -66.24 27.19
C SER A 5 -37.83 -65.50 25.87
N GLY A 6 -38.60 -64.42 25.64
CA GLY A 6 -38.27 -63.21 24.86
C GLY A 6 -38.45 -63.33 23.34
N LEU A 7 -38.75 -62.28 22.56
CA LEU A 7 -38.92 -60.83 22.79
C LEU A 7 -39.62 -60.29 21.52
N ILE A 8 -40.56 -59.35 21.71
CA ILE A 8 -41.21 -58.58 20.64
C ILE A 8 -40.18 -57.58 20.12
N GLY A 9 -39.82 -57.67 18.84
CA GLY A 9 -38.92 -56.73 18.17
C GLY A 9 -39.70 -55.62 17.49
N THR A 10 -39.73 -54.42 18.07
CA THR A 10 -40.21 -53.18 17.44
C THR A 10 -39.04 -52.49 16.77
N LEU A 11 -39.08 -52.36 15.44
CA LEU A 11 -38.18 -51.50 14.67
C LEU A 11 -38.49 -50.03 14.98
N ILE A 12 -37.52 -49.29 15.54
CA ILE A 12 -37.51 -47.83 15.56
C ILE A 12 -36.54 -47.38 14.47
N ALA A 13 -37.06 -46.81 13.39
CA ALA A 13 -36.24 -46.13 12.39
C ALA A 13 -35.80 -44.78 12.95
N LEU A 14 -34.51 -44.63 13.27
CA LEU A 14 -33.89 -43.34 13.58
C LEU A 14 -33.61 -42.59 12.29
N LEU A 15 -34.43 -41.56 12.02
CA LEU A 15 -34.18 -40.57 10.99
C LEU A 15 -33.13 -39.57 11.53
N VAL A 16 -31.89 -39.66 11.07
CA VAL A 16 -30.84 -38.69 11.40
C VAL A 16 -31.00 -37.49 10.46
N CYS A 17 -31.57 -36.40 10.96
CA CYS A 17 -31.52 -35.10 10.28
C CYS A 17 -30.07 -34.57 10.33
N LEU A 18 -29.35 -34.69 9.21
CA LEU A 18 -28.11 -33.96 8.98
C LEU A 18 -28.45 -32.47 8.83
N LEU A 19 -28.34 -31.73 9.93
CA LEU A 19 -28.38 -30.27 9.92
C LEU A 19 -27.11 -29.78 9.23
N TRP A 20 -27.26 -29.33 7.99
CA TRP A 20 -26.23 -28.62 7.25
C TRP A 20 -26.18 -27.20 7.84
N SER A 21 -25.22 -26.94 8.71
CA SER A 21 -24.94 -25.58 9.16
C SER A 21 -24.30 -24.82 7.99
N PRO A 22 -24.86 -23.68 7.54
CA PRO A 22 -24.10 -22.78 6.69
C PRO A 22 -22.92 -22.28 7.52
N ALA A 23 -21.72 -22.28 6.94
CA ALA A 23 -20.56 -21.70 7.56
C ALA A 23 -20.85 -20.22 7.85
N SER A 24 -21.05 -19.89 9.12
CA SER A 24 -21.05 -18.51 9.59
C SER A 24 -19.68 -17.92 9.30
N ALA A 25 -19.60 -16.92 8.43
CA ALA A 25 -18.44 -16.04 8.38
C ALA A 25 -18.36 -15.34 9.74
N SER A 26 -17.40 -15.75 10.57
CA SER A 26 -17.15 -15.14 11.88
C SER A 26 -16.43 -13.82 11.70
N ALA A 27 -17.08 -12.75 12.14
CA ALA A 27 -16.46 -11.47 12.40
C ALA A 27 -15.39 -11.56 13.51
N ALA A 28 -14.36 -10.73 13.39
CA ALA A 28 -13.47 -10.23 14.44
C ALA A 28 -12.96 -11.25 15.48
N ASP A 29 -12.09 -12.17 15.06
CA ASP A 29 -11.17 -12.81 16.00
C ASP A 29 -9.90 -11.94 16.13
N GLY A 30 -9.22 -11.93 17.28
CA GLY A 30 -8.05 -11.10 17.66
C GLY A 30 -6.77 -11.29 16.81
N SER A 31 -6.95 -11.29 15.49
CA SER A 31 -6.02 -11.62 14.42
C SER A 31 -5.40 -10.39 13.79
N CYS A 32 -6.08 -9.23 13.84
CA CYS A 32 -5.51 -7.97 13.41
C CYS A 32 -4.72 -7.33 14.55
N ARG A 33 -3.39 -7.48 14.48
CA ARG A 33 -2.42 -6.88 15.39
C ARG A 33 -1.03 -7.00 14.78
N VAL A 34 0.00 -6.54 15.49
CA VAL A 34 1.40 -6.86 15.18
C VAL A 34 1.64 -8.37 15.42
N LEU A 35 2.06 -9.08 14.37
CA LEU A 35 2.24 -10.55 14.35
C LEU A 35 3.69 -10.99 14.20
N ALA A 36 4.65 -10.07 14.13
CA ALA A 36 6.07 -10.36 14.10
C ALA A 36 6.86 -9.28 14.87
N PRO A 37 8.04 -9.59 15.42
CA PRO A 37 8.89 -8.58 16.06
C PRO A 37 9.63 -7.71 15.03
N GLY A 38 10.25 -6.64 15.51
CA GLY A 38 11.20 -5.81 14.75
C GLY A 38 10.61 -4.53 14.14
N ALA A 39 9.30 -4.35 14.19
CA ALA A 39 8.65 -3.12 13.79
C ALA A 39 9.13 -1.93 14.67
N SER A 40 9.16 -0.73 14.08
CA SER A 40 9.37 0.49 14.86
C SER A 40 8.11 0.81 15.67
N ALA A 41 8.24 1.57 16.75
CA ALA A 41 7.07 1.97 17.56
C ALA A 41 6.00 2.72 16.74
N ALA A 42 6.40 3.47 15.70
CA ALA A 42 5.46 4.12 14.81
C ALA A 42 4.76 3.12 13.88
N ALA A 43 5.50 2.14 13.34
CA ALA A 43 4.94 1.10 12.51
C ALA A 43 3.94 0.21 13.29
N GLU A 44 4.24 -0.10 14.55
CA GLU A 44 3.30 -0.79 15.45
C GLU A 44 2.03 0.03 15.68
N ARG A 45 2.14 1.34 15.95
CA ARG A 45 0.96 2.22 16.06
C ARG A 45 0.15 2.31 14.77
N ALA A 46 0.80 2.29 13.61
CA ALA A 46 0.10 2.28 12.32
C ALA A 46 -0.68 0.97 12.13
N VAL A 47 -0.08 -0.17 12.47
CA VAL A 47 -0.76 -1.47 12.49
C VAL A 47 -1.97 -1.43 13.42
N ASP A 48 -1.80 -0.95 14.66
CA ASP A 48 -2.89 -0.86 15.64
C ASP A 48 -4.02 0.05 15.14
N ALA A 49 -3.70 1.19 14.52
CA ALA A 49 -4.69 2.09 13.95
C ALA A 49 -5.46 1.47 12.79
N ALA A 50 -4.81 0.74 11.88
CA ALA A 50 -5.49 0.00 10.83
C ALA A 50 -6.39 -1.11 11.42
N CYS A 51 -5.89 -1.83 12.40
CA CYS A 51 -6.61 -2.93 13.05
C CYS A 51 -7.78 -2.47 13.92
N ALA A 52 -7.74 -1.25 14.45
CA ALA A 52 -8.89 -0.63 15.10
C ALA A 52 -10.06 -0.46 14.12
N GLN A 53 -9.78 -0.07 12.86
CA GLN A 53 -10.82 0.06 11.82
C GLN A 53 -11.37 -1.30 11.37
N VAL A 54 -10.52 -2.32 11.27
CA VAL A 54 -10.96 -3.71 11.03
C VAL A 54 -11.87 -4.20 12.17
N SER A 55 -11.47 -3.96 13.43
CA SER A 55 -12.23 -4.39 14.61
C SER A 55 -13.55 -3.64 14.78
N ALA A 56 -13.61 -2.39 14.30
CA ALA A 56 -14.82 -1.58 14.27
C ALA A 56 -15.78 -1.96 13.12
N ASP A 57 -15.47 -3.02 12.37
CA ASP A 57 -16.27 -3.49 11.24
C ASP A 57 -16.54 -2.35 10.23
N VAL A 58 -15.51 -1.57 9.91
CA VAL A 58 -15.62 -0.44 8.97
C VAL A 58 -15.78 -0.96 7.55
N TRP A 59 -16.58 -0.25 6.75
CA TRP A 59 -16.79 -0.59 5.35
C TRP A 59 -15.57 -0.23 4.48
N TYR A 60 -15.34 -1.03 3.46
CA TYR A 60 -14.70 -0.49 2.26
C TYR A 60 -15.63 0.54 1.62
N THR A 61 -15.07 1.62 1.09
CA THR A 61 -15.79 2.51 0.17
C THR A 61 -14.82 3.16 -0.82
N TRP A 62 -15.13 3.09 -2.12
CA TRP A 62 -14.26 3.60 -3.18
C TRP A 62 -14.04 5.12 -3.06
N GLY A 63 -12.78 5.56 -2.98
CA GLY A 63 -12.42 6.97 -2.71
C GLY A 63 -12.54 7.38 -1.24
N GLY A 64 -12.89 6.46 -0.34
CA GLY A 64 -13.01 6.73 1.09
C GLY A 64 -11.66 6.98 1.75
N GLY A 65 -11.60 7.91 2.70
CA GLY A 65 -10.35 8.23 3.43
C GLY A 65 -9.57 9.42 2.89
N HIS A 66 -10.08 10.07 1.83
CA HIS A 66 -9.39 11.12 1.09
C HIS A 66 -9.96 12.54 1.33
N GLY A 67 -10.67 12.73 2.45
CA GLY A 67 -11.10 14.05 2.90
C GLY A 67 -9.95 15.00 3.25
N ALA A 68 -10.27 16.25 3.57
CA ALA A 68 -9.29 17.27 3.95
C ALA A 68 -8.42 16.87 5.16
N GLN A 69 -8.93 16.00 6.03
CA GLN A 69 -8.21 15.39 7.14
C GLN A 69 -8.24 13.86 7.02
N PRO A 70 -7.19 13.14 7.47
CA PRO A 70 -7.20 11.68 7.50
C PRO A 70 -8.32 11.11 8.40
N GLY A 71 -9.07 10.14 7.89
CA GLY A 71 -10.22 9.56 8.59
C GLY A 71 -11.27 9.06 7.61
N PRO A 72 -12.27 8.30 8.07
CA PRO A 72 -13.23 7.67 7.18
C PRO A 72 -14.11 8.74 6.50
N THR A 73 -14.40 8.55 5.22
CA THR A 73 -15.31 9.40 4.45
C THR A 73 -16.28 8.54 3.66
N TYR A 74 -17.37 9.13 3.17
CA TYR A 74 -18.20 8.47 2.16
C TYR A 74 -17.43 8.40 0.85
N GLY A 75 -17.66 7.34 0.09
CA GLY A 75 -17.04 7.13 -1.21
C GLY A 75 -17.93 7.57 -2.37
N GLN A 76 -17.64 7.02 -3.54
CA GLN A 76 -18.34 7.28 -4.79
C GLN A 76 -18.50 5.99 -5.58
N VAL A 77 -19.45 5.95 -6.51
CA VAL A 77 -19.61 4.81 -7.42
C VAL A 77 -18.41 4.74 -8.37
N ASP A 78 -17.73 3.61 -8.40
CA ASP A 78 -16.82 3.24 -9.48
C ASP A 78 -17.64 2.67 -10.65
N PRO A 79 -17.70 3.35 -11.81
CA PRO A 79 -18.48 2.87 -12.95
C PRO A 79 -17.98 1.52 -13.52
N THR A 80 -16.80 1.07 -13.12
CA THR A 80 -16.21 -0.20 -13.54
C THR A 80 -16.46 -1.36 -12.57
N ASP A 81 -16.93 -1.07 -11.34
CA ASP A 81 -17.26 -2.07 -10.33
C ASP A 81 -18.71 -1.93 -9.83
N PRO A 82 -19.63 -2.82 -10.25
CA PRO A 82 -21.00 -2.83 -9.77
C PRO A 82 -21.14 -2.97 -8.25
N ALA A 83 -20.17 -3.57 -7.54
CA ALA A 83 -20.22 -3.69 -6.08
C ALA A 83 -20.10 -2.33 -5.36
N SER A 84 -19.67 -1.29 -6.07
CA SER A 84 -19.53 0.07 -5.57
C SER A 84 -20.84 0.87 -5.53
N GLU A 85 -21.97 0.31 -5.98
CA GLU A 85 -23.28 0.98 -6.01
C GLU A 85 -23.63 1.67 -4.67
N HIS A 86 -23.28 1.03 -3.55
CA HIS A 86 -23.56 1.51 -2.20
C HIS A 86 -22.39 2.23 -1.52
N ASP A 87 -21.28 2.46 -2.20
CA ASP A 87 -20.13 3.16 -1.64
C ASP A 87 -20.44 4.62 -1.22
N PRO A 88 -21.28 5.38 -1.96
CA PRO A 88 -21.77 6.69 -1.48
C PRO A 88 -22.53 6.65 -0.14
N GLU A 89 -23.05 5.48 0.26
CA GLU A 89 -23.83 5.29 1.50
C GLU A 89 -22.98 4.71 2.64
N ARG A 90 -21.73 4.29 2.34
CA ARG A 90 -20.83 3.64 3.29
C ARG A 90 -19.74 4.60 3.73
N LEU A 91 -19.74 4.93 5.03
CA LEU A 91 -18.64 5.65 5.66
C LEU A 91 -17.48 4.68 5.90
N GLY A 92 -16.31 4.96 5.31
CA GLY A 92 -15.19 4.03 5.38
C GLY A 92 -13.93 4.48 4.66
N PHE A 93 -13.17 3.50 4.17
CA PHE A 93 -11.88 3.71 3.51
C PHE A 93 -11.78 2.89 2.21
N ASP A 94 -11.05 3.41 1.23
CA ASP A 94 -10.40 2.58 0.22
C ASP A 94 -9.00 2.14 0.70
N CYS A 95 -8.24 1.46 -0.17
CA CYS A 95 -6.93 0.92 0.15
C CYS A 95 -5.93 1.98 0.67
N SER A 96 -5.75 3.07 -0.09
CA SER A 96 -4.84 4.17 0.28
C SER A 96 -5.38 5.03 1.40
N GLY A 97 -6.70 5.21 1.51
CA GLY A 97 -7.35 5.92 2.59
C GLY A 97 -7.10 5.27 3.95
N LEU A 98 -7.14 3.95 4.02
CA LEU A 98 -6.82 3.19 5.24
C LEU A 98 -5.35 3.40 5.65
N VAL A 99 -4.42 3.30 4.69
CA VAL A 99 -2.99 3.51 4.92
C VAL A 99 -2.70 4.94 5.40
N ARG A 100 -3.29 5.94 4.73
CA ARG A 100 -3.19 7.35 5.09
C ARG A 100 -3.65 7.57 6.52
N HIS A 101 -4.81 7.04 6.88
CA HIS A 101 -5.35 7.13 8.25
C HIS A 101 -4.41 6.46 9.26
N ALA A 102 -3.98 5.23 9.00
CA ALA A 102 -3.13 4.46 9.90
C ALA A 102 -1.83 5.20 10.25
N TYR A 103 -1.13 5.69 9.24
CA TYR A 103 0.12 6.43 9.46
C TYR A 103 -0.11 7.83 10.04
N ALA A 104 -1.20 8.52 9.68
CA ALA A 104 -1.54 9.79 10.31
C ALA A 104 -1.83 9.65 11.80
N GLN A 105 -2.50 8.58 12.24
CA GLN A 105 -2.68 8.27 13.66
C GLN A 105 -1.34 7.93 14.34
N ALA A 106 -0.46 7.20 13.65
CA ALA A 106 0.82 6.77 14.20
C ALA A 106 1.82 7.91 14.42
N THR A 107 1.81 8.93 13.56
CA THR A 107 2.76 10.04 13.55
C THR A 107 2.16 11.35 14.07
N GLY A 108 0.83 11.48 14.08
CA GLY A 108 0.14 12.74 14.35
C GLY A 108 0.17 13.73 13.18
N SER A 109 0.54 13.30 11.97
CA SER A 109 0.62 14.15 10.77
C SER A 109 0.33 13.38 9.49
N ASP A 110 -0.28 14.04 8.51
CA ASP A 110 -0.65 13.42 7.22
C ASP A 110 0.55 13.32 6.26
N ILE A 111 1.37 12.29 6.45
CA ILE A 111 2.62 12.07 5.69
C ILE A 111 2.45 11.17 4.46
N LEU A 112 1.27 10.55 4.28
CA LEU A 112 0.98 9.58 3.21
C LEU A 112 -0.32 9.94 2.46
N ASN A 113 -0.54 11.21 2.17
CA ASN A 113 -1.68 11.62 1.36
C ASN A 113 -1.50 11.21 -0.13
N GLY A 114 -2.61 10.88 -0.80
CA GLY A 114 -2.64 10.42 -2.18
C GLY A 114 -2.98 8.93 -2.31
N ASP A 115 -3.04 8.45 -3.55
CA ASP A 115 -3.34 7.06 -3.90
C ASP A 115 -2.19 6.08 -3.57
N ALA A 116 -2.41 4.79 -3.84
CA ALA A 116 -1.43 3.73 -3.61
C ALA A 116 -0.08 4.00 -4.29
N SER A 117 -0.09 4.61 -5.48
CA SER A 117 1.12 4.96 -6.21
C SER A 117 1.89 6.09 -5.53
N ALA A 118 1.20 7.16 -5.13
CA ALA A 118 1.79 8.28 -4.39
C ALA A 118 2.39 7.83 -3.05
N GLN A 119 1.70 6.94 -2.33
CA GLN A 119 2.17 6.40 -1.06
C GLN A 119 3.39 5.49 -1.23
N TYR A 120 3.45 4.69 -2.28
CA TYR A 120 4.64 3.86 -2.57
C TYR A 120 5.87 4.70 -2.94
N TYR A 121 5.68 5.75 -3.74
CA TYR A 121 6.72 6.67 -4.19
C TYR A 121 6.96 7.85 -3.23
N THR A 122 6.52 7.72 -1.99
CA THR A 122 6.78 8.73 -0.97
C THR A 122 8.28 8.95 -0.74
N HIS A 123 8.62 10.19 -0.41
CA HIS A 123 9.94 10.62 0.05
C HIS A 123 10.18 10.26 1.54
N HIS A 124 9.15 9.72 2.21
CA HIS A 124 9.25 9.05 3.51
C HIS A 124 9.68 7.57 3.39
N ALA A 125 10.11 7.09 2.22
CA ALA A 125 10.53 5.70 2.07
C ALA A 125 11.91 5.48 2.72
N ALA A 126 11.97 4.56 3.68
CA ALA A 126 13.22 4.08 4.27
C ALA A 126 13.88 3.01 3.37
N GLU A 127 13.08 2.10 2.83
CA GLU A 127 13.55 1.03 1.93
C GLU A 127 12.40 0.55 1.03
N ARG A 128 12.72 0.16 -0.21
CA ARG A 128 11.79 -0.52 -1.13
C ARG A 128 12.21 -1.95 -1.37
N PHE A 129 11.27 -2.88 -1.23
CA PHE A 129 11.47 -4.31 -1.43
C PHE A 129 10.86 -4.73 -2.76
N THR A 130 11.64 -5.41 -3.59
CA THR A 130 11.15 -5.97 -4.86
C THR A 130 10.27 -7.19 -4.60
N ALA A 131 9.36 -7.50 -5.53
CA ALA A 131 8.50 -8.68 -5.46
C ALA A 131 9.28 -9.99 -5.21
N ALA A 132 10.49 -10.12 -5.78
CA ALA A 132 11.34 -11.30 -5.65
C ALA A 132 11.78 -11.58 -4.20
N ARG A 133 11.81 -10.55 -3.32
CA ARG A 133 12.14 -10.73 -1.90
C ARG A 133 10.96 -11.29 -1.09
N GLY A 134 9.74 -11.28 -1.64
CA GLY A 134 8.53 -11.71 -0.95
C GLY A 134 8.34 -11.00 0.39
N THR A 135 7.80 -11.71 1.39
CA THR A 135 7.62 -11.17 2.74
C THR A 135 8.82 -11.34 3.66
N ALA A 136 9.88 -12.03 3.23
CA ALA A 136 10.99 -12.38 4.10
C ALA A 136 11.69 -11.18 4.78
N PRO A 137 11.95 -10.05 4.09
CA PRO A 137 12.58 -8.89 4.74
C PRO A 137 11.59 -7.94 5.41
N LEU A 138 10.29 -8.23 5.31
CA LEU A 138 9.25 -7.29 5.72
C LEU A 138 9.01 -7.35 7.23
N LEU A 139 8.71 -6.19 7.78
CA LEU A 139 8.36 -5.99 9.17
C LEU A 139 6.94 -5.42 9.27
N PRO A 140 6.21 -5.67 10.37
CA PRO A 140 4.89 -5.08 10.54
C PRO A 140 4.91 -3.56 10.35
N GLY A 141 3.92 -3.05 9.64
CA GLY A 141 3.79 -1.67 9.20
C GLY A 141 4.37 -1.38 7.81
N ASP A 142 5.19 -2.26 7.23
CA ASP A 142 5.59 -2.13 5.82
C ASP A 142 4.34 -2.16 4.92
N LEU A 143 4.35 -1.36 3.85
CA LEU A 143 3.22 -1.24 2.94
C LEU A 143 3.43 -2.13 1.72
N LEU A 144 2.52 -3.06 1.50
CA LEU A 144 2.52 -3.98 0.35
C LEU A 144 1.76 -3.34 -0.81
N VAL A 145 2.25 -3.47 -2.04
CA VAL A 145 1.61 -2.87 -3.22
C VAL A 145 1.44 -3.84 -4.39
N TRP A 146 0.36 -3.63 -5.16
CA TRP A 146 0.05 -4.40 -6.37
C TRP A 146 -0.16 -3.47 -7.58
N GLY A 147 0.24 -3.97 -8.74
CA GLY A 147 0.11 -3.31 -10.02
C GLY A 147 1.43 -3.30 -10.80
N THR A 148 1.70 -2.18 -11.46
CA THR A 148 2.96 -1.95 -12.18
C THR A 148 3.62 -0.68 -11.68
N SER A 149 4.89 -0.46 -12.05
CA SER A 149 5.60 0.77 -11.68
C SER A 149 4.83 2.05 -12.06
N ARG A 150 4.03 2.03 -13.14
CA ARG A 150 3.24 3.18 -13.61
C ARG A 150 1.82 3.25 -13.06
N ASP A 151 1.37 2.18 -12.40
CA ASP A 151 -0.03 2.05 -11.98
C ASP A 151 -0.08 1.02 -10.85
N LEU A 152 0.18 1.49 -9.64
CA LEU A 152 -0.05 0.72 -8.43
C LEU A 152 -1.48 1.00 -7.98
N HIS A 153 -2.33 -0.03 -8.04
CA HIS A 153 -3.78 0.07 -7.89
C HIS A 153 -4.27 -0.47 -6.53
N HIS A 154 -3.42 -1.10 -5.73
CA HIS A 154 -3.77 -1.56 -4.39
C HIS A 154 -2.60 -1.44 -3.42
N ILE A 155 -2.90 -1.10 -2.17
CA ILE A 155 -1.94 -0.99 -1.08
C ILE A 155 -2.52 -1.55 0.23
N ALA A 156 -1.68 -2.17 1.06
CA ALA A 156 -2.10 -2.78 2.32
C ALA A 156 -1.03 -2.66 3.41
N VAL A 157 -1.43 -2.72 4.68
CA VAL A 157 -0.51 -2.68 5.82
C VAL A 157 -0.10 -4.10 6.20
N TYR A 158 1.20 -4.42 6.12
CA TYR A 158 1.71 -5.72 6.54
C TYR A 158 1.64 -5.86 8.05
N LEU A 159 1.12 -7.00 8.53
CA LEU A 159 0.97 -7.29 9.95
C LEU A 159 2.11 -8.14 10.51
N GLY A 160 2.96 -8.71 9.64
CA GLY A 160 3.85 -9.80 10.00
C GLY A 160 3.22 -11.18 9.73
N ALA A 161 4.02 -12.24 9.85
CA ALA A 161 3.58 -13.63 9.72
C ALA A 161 2.78 -13.95 8.43
N GLY A 162 3.06 -13.23 7.34
CA GLY A 162 2.37 -13.43 6.07
C GLY A 162 0.92 -12.90 6.04
N LYS A 163 0.54 -12.02 6.98
CA LYS A 163 -0.79 -11.40 7.04
C LYS A 163 -0.74 -9.91 6.75
N MET A 164 -1.86 -9.34 6.31
CA MET A 164 -2.02 -7.91 6.06
C MET A 164 -3.41 -7.43 6.45
N ALA A 165 -3.52 -6.17 6.88
CA ALA A 165 -4.79 -5.45 7.00
C ALA A 165 -5.05 -4.67 5.71
N GLU A 166 -6.27 -4.78 5.16
CA GLU A 166 -6.61 -4.14 3.90
C GLU A 166 -8.07 -3.70 3.80
N ALA A 167 -8.28 -2.61 3.06
CA ALA A 167 -9.53 -2.24 2.42
C ALA A 167 -9.52 -2.85 1.01
N ARG A 168 -10.05 -4.07 0.86
CA ARG A 168 -9.81 -4.88 -0.35
C ARG A 168 -10.60 -4.43 -1.59
N GLN A 169 -11.91 -4.23 -1.46
CA GLN A 169 -12.81 -3.96 -2.59
C GLN A 169 -14.22 -3.57 -2.11
N SER A 170 -15.00 -2.96 -3.00
CA SER A 170 -16.39 -2.61 -2.75
C SER A 170 -17.26 -3.80 -2.36
N GLY A 171 -18.29 -3.53 -1.56
CA GLY A 171 -19.17 -4.56 -1.00
C GLY A 171 -18.60 -5.34 0.17
N THR A 172 -17.38 -5.04 0.63
CA THR A 172 -16.73 -5.74 1.75
C THR A 172 -16.42 -4.82 2.93
N LYS A 173 -16.14 -5.43 4.08
CA LYS A 173 -15.59 -4.75 5.26
C LYS A 173 -14.07 -4.76 5.20
N LEU A 174 -13.42 -3.89 5.96
CA LEU A 174 -11.98 -3.99 6.19
C LEU A 174 -11.66 -5.36 6.82
N MET A 175 -10.55 -5.96 6.42
CA MET A 175 -10.26 -7.35 6.77
C MET A 175 -8.78 -7.61 6.98
N VAL A 176 -8.49 -8.74 7.63
CA VAL A 176 -7.17 -9.37 7.63
C VAL A 176 -7.15 -10.44 6.55
N SER A 177 -6.13 -10.41 5.71
CA SER A 177 -5.92 -11.38 4.64
C SER A 177 -4.55 -12.02 4.73
N ASP A 178 -4.40 -13.21 4.12
CA ASP A 178 -3.09 -13.70 3.72
C ASP A 178 -2.47 -12.81 2.64
N VAL A 179 -1.17 -12.55 2.75
CA VAL A 179 -0.43 -11.78 1.74
C VAL A 179 -0.44 -12.53 0.42
N ARG A 180 -0.88 -11.82 -0.63
CA ARG A 180 -0.93 -12.34 -2.00
C ARG A 180 0.34 -11.93 -2.74
N LEU A 181 1.28 -12.87 -2.93
CA LEU A 181 2.52 -12.65 -3.68
C LEU A 181 2.37 -12.88 -5.20
N GLY A 182 1.23 -13.42 -5.65
CA GLY A 182 0.84 -13.49 -7.06
C GLY A 182 -0.04 -12.32 -7.48
N GLY A 183 -0.53 -12.33 -8.73
CA GLY A 183 -1.56 -11.38 -9.18
C GLY A 183 -1.13 -9.92 -9.20
N GLY A 184 0.12 -9.65 -9.60
CA GLY A 184 0.63 -8.28 -9.72
C GLY A 184 1.28 -7.73 -8.46
N TYR A 185 1.66 -8.55 -7.48
CA TYR A 185 2.48 -8.10 -6.36
C TYR A 185 3.75 -7.43 -6.87
N TYR A 186 3.87 -6.12 -6.64
CA TYR A 186 4.97 -5.31 -7.15
C TYR A 186 6.13 -5.25 -6.16
N GLY A 187 5.80 -5.24 -4.86
CA GLY A 187 6.78 -5.18 -3.79
C GLY A 187 6.21 -4.56 -2.52
N ALA A 188 7.09 -3.99 -1.72
CA ALA A 188 6.72 -3.27 -0.51
C ALA A 188 7.59 -2.03 -0.29
N VAL A 189 7.13 -1.12 0.57
CA VAL A 189 7.90 0.03 1.04
C VAL A 189 7.85 0.09 2.57
N ARG A 190 9.01 0.30 3.18
CA ARG A 190 9.13 0.64 4.60
C ARG A 190 9.09 2.14 4.76
N ILE A 191 8.29 2.63 5.70
CA ILE A 191 8.12 4.06 5.94
C ILE A 191 9.03 4.52 7.08
N ASP A 192 9.76 5.61 6.83
CA ASP A 192 10.40 6.44 7.84
C ASP A 192 9.43 7.55 8.28
N PRO A 193 8.84 7.48 9.48
CA PRO A 193 7.95 8.50 10.01
C PRO A 193 8.69 9.77 10.47
N GLY A 194 10.02 9.76 10.47
CA GLY A 194 10.86 10.87 10.88
C GLY A 194 10.76 12.08 9.95
N PRO A 195 11.36 13.21 10.35
CA PRO A 195 11.46 14.38 9.50
C PRO A 195 12.30 14.05 8.27
N VAL A 196 11.80 14.45 7.09
CA VAL A 196 12.55 14.33 5.84
C VAL A 196 13.58 15.46 5.80
N THR A 197 14.85 15.08 5.67
CA THR A 197 15.98 16.00 5.49
C THR A 197 16.50 15.94 4.05
N GLY A 198 17.31 16.93 3.66
CA GLY A 198 17.91 17.04 2.32
C GLY A 198 17.17 18.01 1.39
N HIS A 199 17.56 18.00 0.11
CA HIS A 199 16.98 18.91 -0.88
C HIS A 199 15.72 18.29 -1.49
N VAL A 200 14.56 18.81 -1.13
CA VAL A 200 13.26 18.29 -1.56
C VAL A 200 12.73 19.08 -2.74
N PHE A 201 12.39 18.39 -3.81
CA PHE A 201 11.80 18.95 -5.01
C PHE A 201 10.55 18.17 -5.40
N ARG A 202 9.81 18.70 -6.38
CA ARG A 202 8.67 18.02 -6.98
C ARG A 202 8.92 17.83 -8.47
N THR A 203 8.61 16.65 -8.99
CA THR A 203 8.63 16.42 -10.43
C THR A 203 7.33 16.91 -11.07
N TRP A 204 7.32 17.01 -12.40
CA TRP A 204 6.11 17.18 -13.19
C TRP A 204 5.97 16.08 -14.23
N GLY A 205 4.78 15.98 -14.82
CA GLY A 205 4.45 14.95 -15.81
C GLY A 205 4.01 13.61 -15.21
N THR A 206 3.74 12.67 -16.12
CA THR A 206 3.21 11.33 -15.84
C THR A 206 4.05 10.32 -16.62
N GLY A 207 4.41 9.20 -15.99
CA GLY A 207 5.22 8.15 -16.60
C GLY A 207 6.70 8.51 -16.77
N VAL A 208 7.21 9.46 -15.98
CA VAL A 208 8.62 9.86 -15.99
C VAL A 208 9.47 8.72 -15.45
N TRP A 209 10.38 8.19 -16.27
CA TRP A 209 11.28 7.12 -15.86
C TRP A 209 12.55 7.66 -15.23
N THR A 210 12.87 7.15 -14.03
CA THR A 210 14.21 7.22 -13.46
C THR A 210 15.13 6.20 -14.12
N LYS A 211 16.43 6.48 -14.05
CA LYS A 211 17.48 5.82 -14.82
C LYS A 211 18.61 5.34 -13.92
N ALA A 212 19.20 4.19 -14.24
CA ALA A 212 20.34 3.67 -13.46
C ALA A 212 21.59 4.56 -13.59
N GLU A 213 21.70 5.27 -14.71
CA GLU A 213 22.78 6.22 -15.03
C GLU A 213 22.14 7.49 -15.63
N PRO A 214 22.82 8.66 -15.63
CA PRO A 214 22.29 9.90 -16.16
C PRO A 214 22.33 9.94 -17.71
N SER A 215 21.61 9.00 -18.31
CA SER A 215 21.44 8.82 -19.75
C SER A 215 20.06 8.29 -20.07
N THR A 216 19.49 8.73 -21.20
CA THR A 216 18.21 8.26 -21.69
C THR A 216 18.27 6.80 -22.17
N ALA A 217 19.45 6.30 -22.55
CA ALA A 217 19.67 4.91 -22.94
C ALA A 217 19.82 3.95 -21.74
N ALA A 218 20.09 4.48 -20.54
CA ALA A 218 20.30 3.68 -19.35
C ALA A 218 19.04 2.89 -18.93
N ALA A 219 19.29 1.81 -18.20
CA ALA A 219 18.24 0.95 -17.67
C ALA A 219 17.23 1.77 -16.84
N ARG A 220 15.95 1.45 -17.02
CA ARG A 220 14.84 2.05 -16.28
C ARG A 220 14.78 1.45 -14.88
N VAL A 221 14.59 2.29 -13.86
CA VAL A 221 14.47 1.82 -12.46
C VAL A 221 13.01 1.92 -12.01
N TYR A 222 12.47 3.14 -11.91
CA TYR A 222 11.08 3.38 -11.52
C TYR A 222 10.42 4.35 -12.50
N ALA A 223 9.12 4.18 -12.72
CA ALA A 223 8.29 5.16 -13.41
C ALA A 223 7.46 5.92 -12.39
N PHE A 224 7.60 7.24 -12.35
CA PHE A 224 6.70 8.08 -11.57
C PHE A 224 5.36 8.19 -12.30
N PRO A 225 4.25 7.72 -11.69
CA PRO A 225 2.94 7.72 -12.33
C PRO A 225 2.33 9.13 -12.41
N GLY A 226 2.86 10.06 -11.63
CA GLY A 226 2.51 11.48 -11.69
C GLY A 226 3.55 12.34 -10.95
N PRO A 227 3.23 13.62 -10.73
CA PRO A 227 4.08 14.54 -9.96
C PRO A 227 4.43 13.96 -8.59
N THR A 228 5.72 13.72 -8.37
CA THR A 228 6.26 13.00 -7.22
C THR A 228 7.20 13.92 -6.45
N THR A 229 7.06 13.94 -5.12
CA THR A 229 8.02 14.63 -4.25
C THR A 229 9.25 13.75 -4.11
N ILE A 230 10.42 14.31 -4.42
CA ILE A 230 11.70 13.60 -4.48
C ILE A 230 12.74 14.29 -3.61
N ARG A 231 13.64 13.51 -3.04
CA ARG A 231 14.91 14.03 -2.52
C ARG A 231 15.96 13.99 -3.62
N VAL A 232 16.74 15.05 -3.70
CA VAL A 232 17.92 15.15 -4.55
C VAL A 232 19.14 15.24 -3.66
N GLU A 233 20.07 14.31 -3.80
CA GLU A 233 21.33 14.31 -3.05
C GLU A 233 22.37 15.19 -3.74
N CYS A 234 22.53 15.02 -5.05
CA CYS A 234 23.46 15.78 -5.87
C CYS A 234 22.98 15.83 -7.32
N GLN A 235 23.60 16.69 -8.14
CA GLN A 235 23.35 16.79 -9.57
C GLN A 235 24.65 16.88 -10.39
N LYS A 236 24.61 16.55 -11.68
CA LYS A 236 25.75 16.72 -12.59
C LYS A 236 25.30 16.96 -14.04
N HIS A 237 26.21 17.53 -14.84
CA HIS A 237 26.04 17.59 -16.29
C HIS A 237 26.32 16.20 -16.90
N ALA A 238 25.45 15.74 -17.80
CA ALA A 238 25.57 14.47 -18.51
C ALA A 238 24.93 14.56 -19.91
N GLU A 239 24.12 13.58 -20.32
CA GLU A 239 23.45 13.61 -21.62
C GLU A 239 22.47 14.80 -21.71
N GLU A 240 22.58 15.62 -22.75
CA GLU A 240 21.59 16.65 -23.05
C GLU A 240 20.28 16.00 -23.50
N VAL A 241 19.18 16.33 -22.82
CA VAL A 241 17.85 15.78 -23.13
C VAL A 241 16.93 16.90 -23.60
N THR A 242 16.26 16.67 -24.73
CA THR A 242 15.18 17.52 -25.23
C THR A 242 13.85 16.78 -25.18
N SER A 243 12.88 17.28 -24.41
CA SER A 243 11.50 16.79 -24.37
C SER A 243 10.53 17.93 -24.10
N ASP A 244 9.35 17.88 -24.70
CA ASP A 244 8.23 18.81 -24.42
C ASP A 244 8.61 20.30 -24.52
N GLY A 245 9.54 20.63 -25.41
CA GLY A 245 10.03 22.00 -25.61
C GLY A 245 11.11 22.46 -24.62
N TYR A 246 11.54 21.59 -23.70
CA TYR A 246 12.62 21.83 -22.76
C TYR A 246 13.88 21.10 -23.21
N THR A 247 15.04 21.76 -23.08
CA THR A 247 16.36 21.16 -23.28
C THR A 247 17.21 21.44 -22.05
N ASN A 248 17.84 20.40 -21.49
CA ASN A 248 18.75 20.52 -20.34
C ASN A 248 19.69 19.31 -20.28
N ASP A 249 20.93 19.53 -19.84
CA ASP A 249 21.96 18.50 -19.65
C ASP A 249 22.19 18.16 -18.17
N ALA A 250 21.49 18.81 -17.25
CA ALA A 250 21.56 18.52 -15.82
C ALA A 250 20.74 17.27 -15.44
N TRP A 251 21.35 16.41 -14.63
CA TRP A 251 20.76 15.21 -14.06
C TRP A 251 20.93 15.18 -12.56
N SER A 252 19.87 14.82 -11.85
CA SER A 252 19.81 14.74 -10.40
C SER A 252 19.78 13.29 -9.93
N TYR A 253 20.61 12.97 -8.94
CA TYR A 253 20.61 11.68 -8.26
C TYR A 253 19.58 11.67 -7.12
N LEU A 254 18.75 10.63 -7.11
CA LEU A 254 17.66 10.45 -6.16
C LEU A 254 18.02 9.29 -5.20
N PRO A 255 18.46 9.58 -3.97
CA PRO A 255 18.95 8.55 -3.04
C PRO A 255 17.88 7.51 -2.69
N ASP A 256 16.62 7.94 -2.56
CA ASP A 256 15.49 7.08 -2.18
C ASP A 256 15.16 6.01 -3.24
N TYR A 257 15.73 6.17 -4.44
CA TYR A 257 15.48 5.34 -5.61
C TYR A 257 16.75 4.67 -6.12
N GLY A 258 17.93 5.09 -5.65
CA GLY A 258 19.21 4.67 -6.24
C GLY A 258 19.26 4.95 -7.75
N ALA A 259 18.69 6.08 -8.19
CA ALA A 259 18.44 6.34 -9.61
C ALA A 259 18.59 7.82 -9.96
N TRP A 260 18.76 8.10 -11.24
CA TRP A 260 18.91 9.43 -11.83
C TRP A 260 17.62 9.87 -12.51
N VAL A 261 17.36 11.18 -12.51
CA VAL A 261 16.33 11.81 -13.31
C VAL A 261 16.91 13.03 -14.00
N THR A 262 16.54 13.26 -15.25
CA THR A 262 16.90 14.51 -15.94
C THR A 262 16.13 15.68 -15.32
N ASN A 263 16.82 16.80 -15.10
CA ASN A 263 16.24 17.98 -14.47
C ASN A 263 15.14 18.63 -15.31
N ILE A 264 14.97 18.27 -16.59
CA ILE A 264 13.82 18.74 -17.36
C ILE A 264 12.51 18.41 -16.66
N TYR A 265 12.41 17.26 -15.96
CA TYR A 265 11.19 16.84 -15.25
C TYR A 265 11.12 17.29 -13.79
N VAL A 266 12.09 18.06 -13.30
CA VAL A 266 12.13 18.55 -11.92
C VAL A 266 11.70 20.01 -11.89
N GLN A 267 10.76 20.36 -11.01
CA GLN A 267 10.32 21.74 -10.84
C GLN A 267 11.45 22.55 -10.19
N GLY A 268 11.84 23.66 -10.82
CA GLY A 268 12.91 24.53 -10.35
C GLY A 268 13.72 25.11 -11.50
N ALA A 269 14.91 25.63 -11.18
CA ALA A 269 15.89 26.05 -12.17
C ALA A 269 16.49 24.85 -12.93
N ALA A 270 17.00 25.09 -14.14
CA ALA A 270 17.63 24.04 -14.96
C ALA A 270 18.74 23.30 -14.21
N TRP A 271 19.57 24.07 -13.48
CA TRP A 271 20.47 23.58 -12.45
C TRP A 271 19.86 23.91 -11.09
N LEU A 272 19.57 22.90 -10.27
CA LEU A 272 18.80 23.07 -9.03
C LEU A 272 19.60 23.90 -8.01
N GLU A 273 18.96 24.89 -7.40
CA GLU A 273 19.60 25.74 -6.41
C GLU A 273 19.90 24.96 -5.12
N ASN A 274 21.02 25.27 -4.49
CA ASN A 274 21.48 24.68 -3.23
C ASN A 274 21.73 23.16 -3.26
N VAL A 275 21.65 22.51 -4.42
CA VAL A 275 22.01 21.09 -4.59
C VAL A 275 23.48 20.98 -5.03
N PRO A 276 24.32 20.20 -4.31
CA PRO A 276 25.72 20.07 -4.63
C PRO A 276 25.97 19.33 -5.95
N THR A 277 27.13 19.56 -6.56
CA THR A 277 27.60 18.75 -7.69
C THR A 277 28.03 17.37 -7.20
N CYS A 278 27.67 16.30 -7.90
CA CYS A 278 28.11 14.95 -7.56
C CYS A 278 29.65 14.82 -7.65
N THR A 279 30.27 14.19 -6.66
CA THR A 279 31.73 14.08 -6.53
C THR A 279 32.37 12.96 -7.38
N SER A 280 31.57 12.08 -7.99
CA SER A 280 31.94 11.11 -9.04
C SER A 280 30.70 10.50 -9.68
#